data_AF-A0A914P4H8-F1
#
_entry.id   AF-A0A914P4H8-F1
#
_cell.length_a   1.000
_cell.length_b   1.000
_cell.length_c   1.000
_cell.angle_alpha   90.00
_cell.angle_beta   90.00
_cell.angle_gamma   90.00
#
_symmetry.space_group_name_H-M   'P 1'
#
loop_
_entity.id
_entity.type
_entity.pdbx_description
1 polymer ?
#
loop_
_entity_poly.entity_id
_entity_poly.type
_entity_poly.pdbx_seq_one_letter_code
_entity_poly.pdbx_strand_id
1 'polypeptide(L)'
;MYPNSLRFMYFHAIALCMQDELPEECIKALDDFLALAPKDHDKVPACYYRKATYYLSKEDNNNFYAFFKKGLEAERDQLPCFLPYQFPMKDMLMKAYIHGGMAEGPSASRQLKNILSDPMRKLMITENRGFLMNICADPTLLVNTVSKPLNSPKPPKWTSLKPIMIKDMDPTIDKVYDGYVLDAKIIDFGMLIKSSATIIQDENGDIQRIAVYKWPSKGNRKKDIAEAIKVFRPNVKVSIISPYMRMSRDGKNIIRVEGPKYIKLDDTFADEKCTFCGKQTKVLACSACNMARYCSKECQKIDWIEFNHKGICKHLKSYSAL
;
A
#
# COMPACT_ATOMS: atom_id res chain seq x y z
N MET A 1 16.67 39.08 26.87
CA MET A 1 16.91 37.83 26.14
C MET A 1 15.68 36.97 26.29
N TYR A 2 14.98 36.61 25.21
CA TYR A 2 13.94 35.59 25.21
C TYR A 2 14.50 34.31 24.56
N PRO A 3 15.35 33.53 25.25
CA PRO A 3 15.95 32.31 24.71
C PRO A 3 14.96 31.16 24.49
N ASN A 4 13.68 31.33 24.81
CA ASN A 4 12.67 30.25 24.80
C ASN A 4 11.62 30.40 23.69
N SER A 5 11.89 31.15 22.62
CA SER A 5 10.98 31.10 21.47
C SER A 5 11.14 29.74 20.78
N LEU A 6 10.11 28.90 20.80
CA LEU A 6 10.07 27.63 20.06
C LEU A 6 10.49 27.80 18.59
N ARG A 7 10.18 28.96 18.00
CA ARG A 7 10.59 29.34 16.66
C ARG A 7 12.10 29.48 16.52
N PHE A 8 12.77 30.10 17.51
CA PHE A 8 14.23 30.19 17.54
C PHE A 8 14.86 28.80 17.68
N MET A 9 14.35 27.97 18.59
CA MET A 9 14.84 26.60 18.77
C MET A 9 14.73 25.78 17.49
N TYR A 10 13.58 25.85 16.80
CA TYR A 10 13.39 25.17 15.53
C TYR A 10 14.39 25.66 14.47
N PHE A 11 14.54 26.97 14.28
CA PHE A 11 15.48 27.49 13.27
C PHE A 11 16.94 27.19 13.61
N HIS A 12 17.30 27.19 14.89
CA HIS A 12 18.62 26.76 15.34
C HIS A 12 18.87 25.29 14.98
N ALA A 13 17.90 24.41 15.25
CA ALA A 13 17.98 23.01 14.83
C ALA A 13 18.11 22.89 13.30
N ILE A 14 17.36 23.67 12.51
CA ILE A 14 17.49 23.66 11.04
C ILE A 14 18.88 24.12 10.58
N ALA A 15 19.43 25.15 11.19
CA ALA A 15 20.77 25.64 10.87
C ALA A 15 21.83 24.57 11.13
N LEU A 16 21.74 23.87 12.26
CA LEU A 16 22.62 22.74 12.58
C LEU A 16 22.47 21.61 11.55
N CYS A 17 21.25 21.28 11.13
CA CYS A 17 21.02 20.23 10.13
C CYS A 17 21.50 20.60 8.70
N MET A 18 21.82 21.87 8.44
CA MET A 18 22.41 22.33 7.17
C MET A 18 23.94 22.32 7.19
N GLN A 19 24.55 22.19 8.37
CA GLN A 19 26.00 22.03 8.50
C GLN A 19 26.31 20.54 8.39
N ASP A 20 26.92 20.12 7.27
CA ASP A 20 27.19 18.71 6.94
C ASP A 20 28.10 17.97 7.96
N GLU A 21 28.61 18.66 8.98
CA GLU A 21 29.63 18.14 9.91
C GLU A 21 29.07 17.70 11.28
N LEU A 22 27.87 18.13 11.69
CA LEU A 22 27.37 17.92 13.08
C LEU A 22 25.96 17.30 13.17
N PRO A 23 25.78 16.07 12.67
CA PRO A 23 24.47 15.41 12.65
C PRO A 23 23.88 15.13 14.05
N GLU A 24 24.71 14.81 15.05
CA GLU A 24 24.22 14.50 16.41
C GLU A 24 23.65 15.75 17.10
N GLU A 25 24.28 16.91 16.90
CA GLU A 25 23.79 18.19 17.44
C GLU A 25 22.48 18.61 16.79
N CYS A 26 22.32 18.40 15.48
CA CYS A 26 21.05 18.57 14.78
C CYS A 26 19.95 17.69 15.41
N ILE A 27 20.21 16.39 15.60
CA ILE A 27 19.23 15.48 16.23
C ILE A 27 18.88 15.92 17.64
N LYS A 28 19.88 16.30 18.46
CA LYS A 28 19.66 16.80 19.81
C LYS A 28 18.82 18.08 19.82
N ALA A 29 19.12 19.04 18.95
CA ALA A 29 18.36 20.30 18.87
C ALA A 29 16.91 20.07 18.41
N LEU A 30 16.67 19.10 17.52
CA LEU A 30 15.32 18.66 17.14
C LEU A 30 14.58 18.03 18.33
N ASP A 31 15.27 17.22 19.14
CA ASP A 31 14.69 16.62 20.35
C ASP A 31 14.37 17.66 21.44
N ASP A 32 15.28 18.62 21.65
CA ASP A 32 15.07 19.75 22.57
C ASP A 32 13.83 20.58 22.15
N PHE A 33 13.63 20.81 20.84
CA PHE A 33 12.41 21.43 20.32
C PHE A 33 11.16 20.57 20.54
N LEU A 34 11.21 19.28 20.18
CA LEU A 34 10.08 18.35 20.32
C LEU A 34 9.63 18.16 21.77
N ALA A 35 10.55 18.28 22.73
CA ALA A 35 10.24 18.19 24.16
C ALA A 35 9.42 19.37 24.69
N LEU A 36 9.51 20.55 24.04
CA LEU A 36 8.84 21.77 24.48
C LEU A 36 7.67 22.17 23.58
N ALA A 37 7.66 21.75 22.31
CA ALA A 37 6.63 22.12 21.36
C ALA A 37 5.28 21.44 21.69
N PRO A 38 4.16 22.18 21.65
CA PRO A 38 2.82 21.58 21.66
C PRO A 38 2.67 20.55 20.54
N LYS A 39 1.90 19.48 20.78
CA LYS A 39 1.72 18.36 19.83
C LYS A 39 1.21 18.83 18.47
N ASP A 40 0.39 19.87 18.44
CA ASP A 40 -0.25 20.48 17.27
C ASP A 40 0.57 21.62 16.64
N HIS A 41 1.80 21.89 17.12
CA HIS A 41 2.66 22.91 16.54
C HIS A 41 3.06 22.54 15.11
N ASP A 42 3.01 23.52 14.19
CA ASP A 42 3.25 23.36 12.75
C ASP A 42 4.64 22.82 12.36
N LYS A 43 5.60 22.79 13.28
CA LYS A 43 6.98 22.31 13.01
C LYS A 43 7.26 20.91 13.57
N VAL A 44 6.36 20.34 14.37
CA VAL A 44 6.53 18.98 14.93
C VAL A 44 6.64 17.92 13.82
N PRO A 45 5.78 17.90 12.78
CA PRO A 45 5.92 16.91 11.72
C PRO A 45 7.25 17.05 10.95
N ALA A 46 7.69 18.27 10.64
CA ALA A 46 8.97 18.52 9.98
C ALA A 46 10.17 18.02 10.79
N CYS A 47 10.15 18.15 12.13
CA CYS A 47 11.23 17.65 12.97
C CYS A 47 11.35 16.12 12.84
N TYR A 48 10.23 15.40 12.94
CA TYR A 48 10.22 13.95 12.75
C TYR A 48 10.66 13.53 11.35
N TYR A 49 10.22 14.21 10.30
CA TYR A 49 10.67 13.89 8.95
C TYR A 49 12.15 14.18 8.72
N ARG A 50 12.72 15.22 9.34
CA ARG A 50 14.17 15.46 9.28
C ARG A 50 14.96 14.39 10.00
N LYS A 51 14.52 13.94 11.19
CA LYS A 51 15.12 12.78 11.86
C LYS A 51 15.03 11.54 10.97
N ALA A 52 13.90 11.29 10.32
CA ALA A 52 13.74 10.18 9.39
C ALA A 52 14.73 10.29 8.21
N THR A 53 14.87 11.47 7.58
CA THR A 53 15.87 11.69 6.52
C THR A 53 17.29 11.37 6.98
N TYR A 54 17.65 11.80 8.20
CA TYR A 54 18.96 11.52 8.78
C TYR A 54 19.21 10.01 8.95
N TYR A 55 18.27 9.29 9.57
CA TYR A 55 18.46 7.85 9.76
C TYR A 55 18.42 7.06 8.44
N LEU A 56 17.65 7.54 7.45
CA LEU A 56 17.67 6.96 6.11
C LEU A 56 19.05 7.09 5.46
N SER A 57 19.73 8.25 5.61
CA SER A 57 21.08 8.45 5.04
C SER A 57 22.17 7.67 5.79
N LYS A 58 21.89 7.22 7.01
CA LYS A 58 22.76 6.34 7.80
C LYS A 58 22.44 4.86 7.62
N GLU A 59 21.52 4.51 6.74
CA GLU A 59 21.03 3.13 6.55
C GLU A 59 20.45 2.50 7.84
N ASP A 60 20.08 3.32 8.82
CA ASP A 60 19.41 2.89 10.06
C ASP A 60 17.91 2.83 9.81
N ASN A 61 17.49 1.73 9.18
CA ASN A 61 16.11 1.50 8.80
C ASN A 61 15.16 1.55 10.00
N ASN A 62 15.54 1.00 11.16
CA ASN A 62 14.69 0.96 12.35
C ASN A 62 14.32 2.36 12.84
N ASN A 63 15.31 3.23 13.02
CA ASN A 63 15.05 4.60 13.44
C ASN A 63 14.39 5.43 12.35
N PHE A 64 14.75 5.21 11.07
CA PHE A 64 14.05 5.82 9.95
C PHE A 64 12.53 5.53 9.99
N TYR A 65 12.14 4.25 10.12
CA TYR A 65 10.73 3.86 10.21
C TYR A 65 10.04 4.48 11.43
N ALA A 66 10.69 4.40 12.60
CA ALA A 66 10.14 4.92 13.84
C ALA A 66 9.85 6.43 13.75
N PHE A 67 10.79 7.22 13.23
CA PHE A 67 10.61 8.67 13.11
C PHE A 67 9.69 9.06 11.95
N PHE A 68 9.69 8.33 10.83
CA PHE A 68 8.75 8.60 9.76
C PHE A 68 7.29 8.36 10.19
N LYS A 69 7.03 7.27 10.93
CA LYS A 69 5.72 6.97 11.53
C LYS A 69 5.28 8.07 12.50
N LYS A 70 6.17 8.54 13.37
CA LYS A 70 5.91 9.68 14.26
C LYS A 70 5.59 10.98 13.49
N GLY A 71 6.24 11.21 12.35
CA GLY A 71 5.90 12.33 11.47
C GLY A 71 4.46 12.25 10.95
N LEU A 72 4.04 11.07 10.45
CA LEU A 72 2.66 10.83 10.01
C LEU A 72 1.62 10.91 11.16
N GLU A 73 2.02 10.53 12.38
CA GLU A 73 1.21 10.74 13.59
C GLU A 73 1.05 12.22 13.90
N ALA A 74 2.15 12.97 13.94
CA ALA A 74 2.15 14.40 14.23
C ALA A 74 1.33 15.22 13.23
N GLU A 75 1.30 14.84 11.94
CA GLU A 75 0.41 15.48 10.96
C GLU A 75 -1.07 15.34 11.32
N ARG A 76 -1.48 14.22 11.91
CA ARG A 76 -2.87 13.99 12.31
C ARG A 76 -3.28 14.82 13.52
N ASP A 77 -2.30 15.26 14.31
CA ASP A 77 -2.50 16.14 15.45
C ASP A 77 -2.49 17.63 15.06
N GLN A 78 -2.21 17.97 13.80
CA GLN A 78 -2.18 19.35 13.34
C GLN A 78 -3.58 19.98 13.30
N LEU A 79 -3.63 21.29 13.57
CA LEU A 79 -4.83 22.08 13.36
C LEU A 79 -5.24 22.07 11.87
N PRO A 80 -6.55 22.13 11.54
CA PRO A 80 -7.02 22.06 10.16
C PRO A 80 -6.40 23.11 9.22
N CYS A 81 -6.01 24.28 9.70
CA CYS A 81 -5.39 25.34 8.90
C CYS A 81 -3.96 25.01 8.43
N PHE A 82 -3.31 23.99 9.00
CA PHE A 82 -2.00 23.49 8.59
C PHE A 82 -2.08 22.25 7.68
N LEU A 83 -3.28 21.78 7.35
CA LEU A 83 -3.51 20.61 6.51
C LEU A 83 -3.92 21.00 5.07
N PRO A 84 -3.40 20.30 4.03
CA PRO A 84 -2.45 19.18 4.09
C PRO A 84 -1.02 19.64 4.40
N TYR A 85 -0.34 18.92 5.30
CA TYR A 85 1.04 19.23 5.65
C TYR A 85 1.99 19.01 4.46
N GLN A 86 2.87 19.98 4.22
CA GLN A 86 3.83 19.97 3.12
C GLN A 86 5.25 19.87 3.68
N PHE A 87 5.99 18.83 3.26
CA PHE A 87 7.42 18.71 3.57
C PHE A 87 8.16 18.25 2.30
N PRO A 88 9.19 18.99 1.83
CA PRO A 88 9.79 18.76 0.51
C PRO A 88 10.29 17.33 0.24
N MET A 89 10.73 16.61 1.28
CA MET A 89 11.25 15.25 1.13
C MET A 89 10.24 14.15 1.49
N LYS A 90 8.99 14.51 1.82
CA LYS A 90 8.00 13.54 2.32
C LYS A 90 7.70 12.44 1.32
N ASP A 91 7.61 12.76 0.03
CA ASP A 91 7.36 11.77 -1.02
C ASP A 91 8.52 10.78 -1.16
N MET A 92 9.76 11.26 -1.01
CA MET A 92 10.95 10.41 -1.02
C MET A 92 10.98 9.48 0.19
N LEU A 93 10.73 10.02 1.38
CA LEU A 93 10.66 9.25 2.62
C LEU A 93 9.51 8.23 2.58
N MET A 94 8.35 8.60 2.06
CA MET A 94 7.21 7.70 1.88
C MET A 94 7.57 6.52 0.97
N LYS A 95 8.25 6.79 -0.14
CA LYS A 95 8.77 5.72 -1.01
C LYS A 95 9.72 4.82 -0.23
N ALA A 96 10.72 5.36 0.45
CA ALA A 96 11.66 4.56 1.24
C ALA A 96 10.96 3.71 2.33
N TYR A 97 9.97 4.30 3.00
CA TYR A 97 9.16 3.64 4.04
C TYR A 97 8.46 2.39 3.49
N ILE A 98 7.90 2.51 2.29
CA ILE A 98 7.16 1.44 1.63
C ILE A 98 8.07 0.35 1.08
N HIS A 99 9.21 0.74 0.50
CA HIS A 99 10.10 -0.24 -0.11
C HIS A 99 10.72 -1.18 0.92
N GLY A 100 11.02 -0.72 2.13
CA GLY A 100 11.59 -1.61 3.15
C GLY A 100 10.60 -2.22 4.15
N GLY A 101 9.29 -2.13 3.88
CA GLY A 101 8.34 -3.15 4.34
C GLY A 101 7.76 -3.05 5.75
N MET A 102 8.06 -2.05 6.58
CA MET A 102 7.63 -2.00 7.99
C MET A 102 6.34 -1.20 8.27
N ALA A 103 5.38 -1.19 7.34
CA ALA A 103 4.11 -0.49 7.56
C ALA A 103 3.22 -1.25 8.56
N GLU A 104 3.38 -0.97 9.85
CA GLU A 104 2.39 -1.39 10.86
C GLU A 104 1.12 -0.54 10.73
N GLY A 105 0.00 -1.18 10.37
CA GLY A 105 -1.32 -0.57 10.35
C GLY A 105 -1.74 -0.01 11.71
N PRO A 106 -2.49 1.11 11.75
CA PRO A 106 -3.02 1.64 13.01
C PRO A 106 -4.10 0.73 13.61
N SER A 107 -4.25 0.81 14.93
CA SER A 107 -5.21 0.02 15.73
C SER A 107 -6.65 0.02 15.17
N ALA A 108 -7.21 -1.18 15.05
CA ALA A 108 -8.41 -1.54 14.28
C ALA A 108 -9.73 -0.85 14.68
N SER A 109 -9.83 -0.22 15.86
CA SER A 109 -11.15 0.22 16.37
C SER A 109 -11.60 1.63 15.94
N ARG A 110 -10.78 2.43 15.23
CA ARG A 110 -11.13 3.82 14.87
C ARG A 110 -11.00 4.22 13.39
N GLN A 111 -10.65 3.31 12.48
CA GLN A 111 -10.13 3.68 11.15
C GLN A 111 -11.08 3.63 9.94
N LEU A 112 -12.34 3.23 10.08
CA LEU A 112 -13.23 3.22 8.90
C LEU A 112 -13.55 4.62 8.35
N LYS A 113 -13.33 5.69 9.13
CA LYS A 113 -13.80 7.04 8.79
C LYS A 113 -13.00 7.75 7.70
N ASN A 114 -11.84 7.24 7.26
CA ASN A 114 -11.24 7.78 6.03
C ASN A 114 -10.21 6.85 5.36
N ILE A 115 -10.63 5.61 5.04
CA ILE A 115 -9.86 4.69 4.17
C ILE A 115 -9.38 5.37 2.87
N LEU A 116 -10.08 6.39 2.42
CA LEU A 116 -9.77 7.16 1.21
C LEU A 116 -8.63 8.16 1.37
N SER A 117 -8.35 8.63 2.59
CA SER A 117 -7.25 9.55 2.86
C SER A 117 -5.97 8.83 3.31
N ASP A 118 -5.97 7.50 3.32
CA ASP A 118 -4.79 6.71 3.66
C ASP A 118 -3.73 6.87 2.54
N PRO A 119 -2.59 7.53 2.84
CA PRO A 119 -1.52 7.72 1.85
C PRO A 119 -0.96 6.39 1.35
N MET A 120 -0.93 5.36 2.21
CA MET A 120 -0.44 4.04 1.85
C MET A 120 -1.35 3.40 0.79
N ARG A 121 -2.66 3.40 1.03
CA ARG A 121 -3.64 2.92 0.05
C ARG A 121 -3.51 3.62 -1.30
N LYS A 122 -3.39 4.96 -1.29
CA LYS A 122 -3.23 5.75 -2.51
C LYS A 122 -1.96 5.36 -3.26
N LEU A 123 -0.85 5.22 -2.56
CA LEU A 123 0.41 4.86 -3.20
C LEU A 123 0.35 3.44 -3.75
N MET A 124 -0.11 2.46 -2.99
CA MET A 124 -0.21 1.06 -3.44
C MET A 124 -1.12 0.90 -4.67
N ILE A 125 -2.27 1.58 -4.71
CA ILE A 125 -3.14 1.58 -5.90
C ILE A 125 -2.46 2.25 -7.08
N THR A 126 -1.86 3.42 -6.88
CA THR A 126 -1.22 4.18 -7.97
C THR A 126 -0.01 3.42 -8.54
N GLU A 127 0.79 2.78 -7.70
CA GLU A 127 1.89 1.92 -8.12
C GLU A 127 1.40 0.68 -8.87
N ASN A 128 0.35 0.01 -8.37
CA ASN A 128 -0.25 -1.14 -9.06
C ASN A 128 -0.70 -0.72 -10.46
N ARG A 129 -1.46 0.37 -10.58
CA ARG A 129 -1.93 0.89 -11.87
C ARG A 129 -0.81 1.36 -12.78
N GLY A 130 0.23 1.98 -12.23
CA GLY A 130 1.47 2.31 -12.95
C GLY A 130 2.11 1.08 -13.58
N PHE A 131 2.25 0.01 -12.79
CA PHE A 131 2.74 -1.28 -13.26
C PHE A 131 1.84 -1.90 -14.34
N LEU A 132 0.51 -1.84 -14.17
CA LEU A 132 -0.46 -2.31 -15.18
C LEU A 132 -0.27 -1.58 -16.51
N MET A 133 -0.14 -0.25 -16.49
CA MET A 133 0.10 0.54 -17.69
C MET A 133 1.42 0.19 -18.37
N ASN A 134 2.51 0.05 -17.61
CA ASN A 134 3.82 -0.27 -18.16
C ASN A 134 3.82 -1.61 -18.89
N ILE A 135 3.18 -2.64 -18.32
CA ILE A 135 3.05 -3.95 -18.98
C ILE A 135 2.16 -3.89 -20.21
N CYS A 136 1.10 -3.09 -20.17
CA CYS A 136 0.23 -2.94 -21.32
C CYS A 136 0.92 -2.17 -22.47
N ALA A 137 1.84 -1.26 -22.15
CA ALA A 137 2.66 -0.55 -23.12
C ALA A 137 3.78 -1.44 -23.68
N ASP A 138 4.40 -2.26 -22.84
CA ASP A 138 5.46 -3.19 -23.22
C ASP A 138 5.26 -4.59 -22.61
N PRO A 139 4.64 -5.53 -23.35
CA PRO A 139 4.46 -6.90 -22.91
C PRO A 139 5.77 -7.68 -22.73
N THR A 140 6.91 -7.20 -23.25
CA THR A 140 8.20 -7.89 -23.14
C THR A 140 8.78 -7.82 -21.73
N LEU A 141 8.34 -6.84 -20.91
CA LEU A 141 8.65 -6.74 -19.47
C LEU A 141 8.22 -7.98 -18.68
N LEU A 142 7.43 -8.88 -19.27
CA LEU A 142 6.98 -10.15 -18.68
C LEU A 142 7.98 -11.31 -18.85
N VAL A 143 8.97 -11.15 -19.72
CA VAL A 143 9.87 -12.21 -20.17
C VAL A 143 11.17 -12.13 -19.37
N ASN A 144 11.27 -12.89 -18.26
CA ASN A 144 12.49 -13.63 -17.82
C ASN A 144 12.64 -13.91 -16.31
N THR A 145 11.62 -13.70 -15.47
CA THR A 145 11.90 -13.57 -14.03
C THR A 145 11.01 -14.38 -13.08
N VAL A 146 10.77 -15.67 -13.36
CA VAL A 146 10.19 -16.56 -12.33
C VAL A 146 11.33 -17.16 -11.51
N SER A 147 11.60 -16.60 -10.32
CA SER A 147 12.34 -17.37 -9.32
C SER A 147 11.49 -18.56 -8.92
N LYS A 148 12.09 -19.76 -8.97
CA LYS A 148 11.48 -20.95 -8.36
C LYS A 148 11.31 -20.65 -6.86
N PRO A 149 10.17 -21.02 -6.25
CA PRO A 149 10.03 -20.92 -4.80
C PRO A 149 11.08 -21.84 -4.15
N LEU A 150 11.63 -21.45 -2.99
CA LEU A 150 12.62 -22.29 -2.30
C LEU A 150 12.03 -23.66 -1.95
N ASN A 151 10.76 -23.70 -1.56
CA ASN A 151 9.98 -24.90 -1.34
C ASN A 151 8.51 -24.63 -1.69
N SER A 152 7.89 -25.46 -2.52
CA SER A 152 6.44 -25.38 -2.73
C SER A 152 5.73 -26.13 -1.59
N PRO A 153 5.00 -25.45 -0.68
CA PRO A 153 4.30 -26.14 0.39
C PRO A 153 3.22 -27.05 -0.19
N LYS A 154 3.04 -28.23 0.41
CA LYS A 154 1.90 -29.08 0.09
C LYS A 154 0.62 -28.32 0.47
N PRO A 155 -0.41 -28.27 -0.40
CA PRO A 155 -1.62 -27.52 -0.09
C PRO A 155 -2.23 -28.08 1.21
N PRO A 156 -2.38 -27.26 2.26
CA PRO A 156 -3.06 -27.71 3.47
C PRO A 156 -4.54 -27.97 3.16
N LYS A 157 -5.17 -28.81 3.99
CA LYS A 157 -6.63 -28.92 3.98
C LYS A 157 -7.23 -27.62 4.52
N TRP A 158 -8.37 -27.20 4.01
CA TRP A 158 -9.11 -26.01 4.48
C TRP A 158 -9.68 -26.16 5.91
N THR A 159 -9.43 -27.27 6.58
CA THR A 159 -9.88 -27.58 7.93
C THR A 159 -8.81 -27.21 8.96
N SER A 160 -9.24 -26.62 10.09
CA SER A 160 -8.37 -26.33 11.25
C SER A 160 -7.25 -25.31 11.00
N LEU A 161 -7.48 -24.35 10.10
CA LEU A 161 -6.55 -23.25 9.86
C LEU A 161 -6.71 -22.15 10.92
N LYS A 162 -5.58 -21.59 11.37
CA LYS A 162 -5.55 -20.44 12.28
C LYS A 162 -5.60 -19.14 11.47
N PRO A 163 -6.37 -18.11 11.88
CA PRO A 163 -6.31 -16.81 11.22
C PRO A 163 -4.91 -16.19 11.38
N ILE A 164 -4.47 -15.44 10.37
CA ILE A 164 -3.27 -14.59 10.40
C ILE A 164 -3.57 -13.25 9.71
N MET A 165 -3.00 -12.16 10.22
CA MET A 165 -3.11 -10.83 9.61
C MET A 165 -1.86 -10.48 8.81
N ILE A 166 -1.93 -9.45 7.97
CA ILE A 166 -0.77 -9.00 7.17
C ILE A 166 0.38 -8.58 8.08
N LYS A 167 0.09 -7.81 9.13
CA LYS A 167 1.08 -7.34 10.12
C LYS A 167 1.76 -8.46 10.93
N ASP A 168 1.13 -9.63 11.03
CA ASP A 168 1.69 -10.78 11.76
C ASP A 168 2.73 -11.53 10.91
N MET A 169 2.81 -11.22 9.62
CA MET A 169 3.79 -11.79 8.70
C MET A 169 5.02 -10.89 8.63
N ASP A 170 6.17 -11.40 9.04
CA ASP A 170 7.45 -10.73 8.88
C ASP A 170 7.79 -10.60 7.38
N PRO A 171 7.88 -9.36 6.85
CA PRO A 171 8.15 -9.11 5.44
C PRO A 171 9.61 -9.34 5.04
N THR A 172 10.52 -9.41 6.00
CA THR A 172 11.97 -9.55 5.77
C THR A 172 12.39 -10.99 5.52
N ILE A 173 11.51 -11.96 5.82
CA ILE A 173 11.79 -13.39 5.69
C ILE A 173 11.01 -14.02 4.54
N ASP A 174 11.69 -14.88 3.77
CA ASP A 174 11.09 -15.69 2.71
C ASP A 174 10.41 -16.92 3.34
N LYS A 175 9.17 -16.77 3.83
CA LYS A 175 8.49 -17.74 4.71
C LYS A 175 7.05 -18.06 4.29
N VAL A 176 6.74 -19.36 4.28
CA VAL A 176 5.38 -19.89 4.21
C VAL A 176 4.79 -20.00 5.62
N TYR A 177 3.60 -19.44 5.84
CA TYR A 177 2.88 -19.54 7.11
C TYR A 177 1.93 -20.74 7.11
N ASP A 178 2.50 -21.94 7.21
CA ASP A 178 1.72 -23.19 7.16
C ASP A 178 0.76 -23.36 8.33
N GLY A 179 -0.46 -23.85 8.03
CA GLY A 179 -1.52 -23.98 9.02
C GLY A 179 -2.30 -22.69 9.30
N TYR A 180 -2.03 -21.62 8.54
CA TYR A 180 -2.74 -20.36 8.65
C TYR A 180 -3.63 -20.04 7.45
N VAL A 181 -4.61 -19.17 7.66
CA VAL A 181 -5.46 -18.56 6.63
C VAL A 181 -5.44 -17.04 6.80
N LEU A 182 -5.19 -16.32 5.70
CA LEU A 182 -5.32 -14.87 5.62
C LEU A 182 -6.63 -14.53 4.90
N ASP A 183 -7.52 -13.84 5.60
CA ASP A 183 -8.74 -13.27 5.01
C ASP A 183 -8.53 -11.79 4.68
N ALA A 184 -8.84 -11.42 3.45
CA ALA A 184 -8.65 -10.06 2.96
C ALA A 184 -9.69 -9.70 1.88
N LYS A 185 -9.64 -8.46 1.41
CA LYS A 185 -10.44 -7.93 0.32
C LYS A 185 -9.53 -7.41 -0.78
N ILE A 186 -9.83 -7.74 -2.03
CA ILE A 186 -9.17 -7.11 -3.18
C ILE A 186 -9.58 -5.65 -3.25
N ILE A 187 -8.62 -4.72 -3.37
CA ILE A 187 -8.89 -3.27 -3.36
C ILE A 187 -8.55 -2.56 -4.67
N ASP A 188 -7.96 -3.26 -5.64
CA ASP A 188 -7.76 -2.75 -7.01
C ASP A 188 -7.86 -3.88 -8.04
N PHE A 189 -7.90 -3.53 -9.32
CA PHE A 189 -7.96 -4.51 -10.39
C PHE A 189 -6.66 -5.30 -10.51
N GLY A 190 -6.80 -6.63 -10.60
CA GLY A 190 -5.70 -7.52 -10.92
C GLY A 190 -5.48 -7.69 -12.41
N MET A 191 -4.30 -8.17 -12.76
CA MET A 191 -3.95 -8.47 -14.15
C MET A 191 -3.23 -9.80 -14.26
N LEU A 192 -3.55 -10.54 -15.32
CA LEU A 192 -2.87 -11.76 -15.66
C LEU A 192 -1.61 -11.48 -16.46
N ILE A 193 -0.48 -11.83 -15.87
CA ILE A 193 0.82 -11.92 -16.53
C ILE A 193 1.24 -13.40 -16.57
N LYS A 194 2.35 -13.77 -15.93
CA LYS A 194 2.64 -15.17 -15.55
C LYS A 194 1.90 -15.60 -14.27
N SER A 195 1.40 -14.60 -13.54
CA SER A 195 0.59 -14.70 -12.33
C SER A 195 -0.52 -13.67 -12.43
N SER A 196 -1.62 -13.89 -11.71
CA SER A 196 -2.62 -12.87 -11.46
C SER A 196 -2.18 -12.03 -10.27
N ALA A 197 -1.71 -10.80 -10.51
CA ALA A 197 -1.21 -9.91 -9.47
C ALA A 197 -2.20 -8.78 -9.19
N THR A 198 -2.39 -8.45 -7.91
CA THR A 198 -3.21 -7.32 -7.44
C THR A 198 -2.77 -6.90 -6.03
N ILE A 199 -3.55 -6.05 -5.36
CA ILE A 199 -3.40 -5.65 -3.98
C ILE A 199 -4.63 -6.04 -3.16
N ILE A 200 -4.37 -6.49 -1.93
CA ILE A 200 -5.38 -6.89 -0.96
C ILE A 200 -5.27 -6.04 0.31
N GLN A 201 -6.38 -5.96 1.04
CA GLN A 201 -6.46 -5.29 2.33
C GLN A 201 -7.13 -6.22 3.35
N ASP A 202 -6.50 -6.46 4.50
CA ASP A 202 -7.09 -7.26 5.58
C ASP A 202 -8.10 -6.44 6.43
N GLU A 203 -8.63 -7.04 7.49
CA GLU A 203 -9.60 -6.38 8.37
C GLU A 203 -9.01 -5.25 9.24
N ASN A 204 -7.68 -5.25 9.48
CA ASN A 204 -7.00 -4.16 10.16
C ASN A 204 -6.74 -2.96 9.23
N GLY A 205 -6.98 -3.15 7.93
CA GLY A 205 -6.71 -2.14 6.92
C GLY A 205 -5.29 -2.19 6.37
N ASP A 206 -4.47 -3.17 6.79
CA ASP A 206 -3.12 -3.40 6.27
C ASP A 206 -3.22 -3.81 4.79
N ILE A 207 -2.31 -3.29 3.96
CA ILE A 207 -2.35 -3.47 2.50
C ILE A 207 -1.10 -4.19 2.02
N GLN A 208 -1.28 -5.23 1.21
CA GLN A 208 -0.17 -5.99 0.65
C GLN A 208 -0.44 -6.40 -0.80
N ARG A 209 0.63 -6.48 -1.60
CA ARG A 209 0.57 -7.07 -2.94
C ARG A 209 0.39 -8.58 -2.84
N ILE A 210 -0.40 -9.14 -3.74
CA ILE A 210 -0.59 -10.57 -3.92
C ILE A 210 -0.27 -10.97 -5.37
N ALA A 211 0.33 -12.14 -5.57
CA ALA A 211 0.48 -12.75 -6.89
C ALA A 211 0.07 -14.23 -6.87
N VAL A 212 -0.95 -14.58 -7.64
CA VAL A 212 -1.45 -15.94 -7.82
C VAL A 212 -0.84 -16.56 -9.07
N TYR A 213 0.09 -17.47 -8.88
CA TYR A 213 0.78 -18.20 -9.95
C TYR A 213 -0.07 -19.37 -10.45
N LYS A 214 0.35 -19.96 -11.58
CA LYS A 214 -0.30 -21.15 -12.17
C LYS A 214 -1.82 -20.95 -12.33
N TRP A 215 -2.22 -19.73 -12.67
CA TRP A 215 -3.61 -19.44 -12.99
C TRP A 215 -4.02 -20.28 -14.22
N PRO A 216 -5.21 -20.89 -14.24
CA PRO A 216 -5.62 -21.72 -15.36
C PRO A 216 -5.58 -20.89 -16.65
N SER A 217 -4.90 -21.42 -17.68
CA SER A 217 -4.90 -20.84 -19.01
C SER A 217 -5.69 -21.75 -19.94
N LYS A 218 -6.58 -21.16 -20.74
CA LYS A 218 -7.35 -21.85 -21.78
C LYS A 218 -6.69 -21.75 -23.16
N GLY A 219 -5.41 -21.35 -23.21
CA GLY A 219 -4.67 -21.14 -24.46
C GLY A 219 -5.06 -19.88 -25.22
N ASN A 220 -5.98 -19.06 -24.70
CA ASN A 220 -6.34 -17.76 -25.27
C ASN A 220 -6.02 -16.66 -24.26
N ARG A 221 -4.83 -16.08 -24.42
CA ARG A 221 -4.31 -15.05 -23.50
C ARG A 221 -5.30 -13.91 -23.25
N LYS A 222 -6.03 -13.44 -24.27
CA LYS A 222 -6.99 -12.34 -24.12
C LYS A 222 -8.17 -12.73 -23.23
N LYS A 223 -8.71 -13.94 -23.41
CA LYS A 223 -9.78 -14.50 -22.57
C LYS A 223 -9.29 -14.79 -21.15
N ASP A 224 -8.07 -15.33 -21.02
CA ASP A 224 -7.48 -15.61 -19.72
C ASP A 224 -7.28 -14.31 -18.91
N ILE A 225 -6.85 -13.22 -19.57
CA ILE A 225 -6.75 -11.89 -18.94
C ILE A 225 -8.13 -11.37 -18.52
N ALA A 226 -9.14 -11.46 -19.40
CA ALA A 226 -10.49 -11.02 -19.06
C ALA A 226 -11.06 -11.77 -17.85
N GLU A 227 -10.85 -13.09 -17.80
CA GLU A 227 -11.24 -13.94 -16.68
C GLU A 227 -10.52 -13.52 -15.39
N ALA A 228 -9.21 -13.30 -15.45
CA ALA A 228 -8.47 -12.83 -14.29
C ALA A 228 -8.92 -11.45 -13.81
N ILE A 229 -9.20 -10.49 -14.69
CA ILE A 229 -9.71 -9.17 -14.28
C ILE A 229 -11.09 -9.31 -13.61
N LYS A 230 -11.96 -10.18 -14.14
CA LYS A 230 -13.30 -10.43 -13.57
C LYS A 230 -13.21 -11.04 -12.17
N VAL A 231 -12.26 -11.96 -11.98
CA VAL A 231 -12.03 -12.67 -10.72
C VAL A 231 -11.33 -11.77 -9.69
N PHE A 232 -10.25 -11.10 -10.09
CA PHE A 232 -9.43 -10.23 -9.24
C PHE A 232 -9.88 -8.77 -9.33
N ARG A 233 -11.17 -8.53 -9.10
CA ARG A 233 -11.74 -7.18 -9.11
C ARG A 233 -11.92 -6.62 -7.68
N PRO A 234 -11.99 -5.29 -7.53
CA PRO A 234 -12.23 -4.65 -6.25
C PRO A 234 -13.48 -5.19 -5.53
N ASN A 235 -13.39 -5.27 -4.21
CA ASN A 235 -14.41 -5.74 -3.27
C ASN A 235 -14.68 -7.25 -3.22
N VAL A 236 -14.01 -8.06 -4.03
CA VAL A 236 -14.01 -9.52 -3.86
C VAL A 236 -13.26 -9.87 -2.58
N LYS A 237 -13.88 -10.67 -1.71
CA LYS A 237 -13.21 -11.26 -0.55
C LYS A 237 -12.34 -12.42 -1.00
N VAL A 238 -11.17 -12.54 -0.39
CA VAL A 238 -10.21 -13.60 -0.67
C VAL A 238 -9.70 -14.20 0.64
N SER A 239 -9.77 -15.53 0.74
CA SER A 239 -9.11 -16.31 1.79
C SER A 239 -7.90 -17.01 1.18
N ILE A 240 -6.74 -16.92 1.81
CA ILE A 240 -5.47 -17.49 1.31
C ILE A 240 -4.93 -18.47 2.35
N ILE A 241 -4.83 -19.76 1.99
CA ILE A 241 -4.24 -20.78 2.86
C ILE A 241 -2.73 -20.83 2.70
N SER A 242 -2.00 -21.04 3.79
CA SER A 242 -0.52 -21.02 3.81
C SER A 242 0.04 -19.80 3.06
N PRO A 243 -0.32 -18.56 3.45
CA PRO A 243 0.18 -17.38 2.76
C PRO A 243 1.71 -17.39 2.78
N TYR A 244 2.31 -17.08 1.63
CA TYR A 244 3.76 -17.12 1.45
C TYR A 244 4.28 -15.70 1.29
N MET A 245 4.81 -15.13 2.38
CA MET A 245 5.44 -13.82 2.38
C MET A 245 6.86 -13.91 1.84
N ARG A 246 7.22 -13.00 0.94
CA ARG A 246 8.57 -12.88 0.42
C ARG A 246 8.83 -11.51 -0.19
N MET A 247 10.11 -11.21 -0.38
CA MET A 247 10.55 -10.11 -1.23
C MET A 247 10.44 -10.48 -2.72
N SER A 248 9.80 -9.63 -3.53
CA SER A 248 9.87 -9.74 -4.99
C SER A 248 11.14 -9.09 -5.54
N ARG A 249 11.41 -9.26 -6.84
CA ARG A 249 12.66 -8.80 -7.47
C ARG A 249 12.82 -7.28 -7.52
N ASP A 250 11.74 -6.55 -7.38
CA ASP A 250 11.72 -5.09 -7.21
C ASP A 250 12.02 -4.66 -5.76
N GLY A 251 12.53 -5.58 -4.92
CA GLY A 251 12.91 -5.32 -3.53
C GLY A 251 11.73 -5.15 -2.58
N LYS A 252 10.53 -5.46 -3.04
CA LYS A 252 9.29 -4.97 -2.43
C LYS A 252 8.48 -6.21 -2.00
N ASN A 253 7.74 -6.16 -0.89
CA ASN A 253 7.13 -7.39 -0.34
C ASN A 253 5.92 -7.85 -1.15
N ILE A 254 5.65 -9.15 -1.15
CA ILE A 254 4.51 -9.76 -1.83
C ILE A 254 4.06 -11.05 -1.13
N ILE A 255 2.75 -11.26 -1.10
CA ILE A 255 2.15 -12.55 -0.77
C ILE A 255 2.06 -13.36 -2.05
N ARG A 256 2.93 -14.35 -2.16
CA ARG A 256 2.94 -15.32 -3.25
C ARG A 256 1.90 -16.40 -2.99
N VAL A 257 1.16 -16.77 -4.03
CA VAL A 257 0.18 -17.85 -3.98
C VAL A 257 0.48 -18.81 -5.12
N GLU A 258 0.78 -20.07 -4.82
CA GLU A 258 1.30 -21.03 -5.82
C GLU A 258 0.26 -21.47 -6.86
N GLY A 259 -1.03 -21.26 -6.61
CA GLY A 259 -2.10 -21.71 -7.49
C GLY A 259 -3.50 -21.29 -7.02
N PRO A 260 -4.50 -21.38 -7.89
CA PRO A 260 -5.90 -21.09 -7.53
C PRO A 260 -6.43 -21.98 -6.40
N LYS A 261 -5.88 -23.20 -6.23
CA LYS A 261 -6.28 -24.12 -5.15
C LYS A 261 -5.97 -23.62 -3.73
N TYR A 262 -5.11 -22.60 -3.59
CA TYR A 262 -4.73 -22.01 -2.32
C TYR A 262 -5.61 -20.81 -1.94
N ILE A 263 -6.55 -20.44 -2.80
CA ILE A 263 -7.44 -19.31 -2.54
C ILE A 263 -8.90 -19.71 -2.63
N LYS A 264 -9.71 -19.05 -1.81
CA LYS A 264 -11.17 -19.04 -1.93
C LYS A 264 -11.58 -17.62 -2.20
N LEU A 265 -12.38 -17.43 -3.24
CA LEU A 265 -12.91 -16.13 -3.62
C LEU A 265 -14.39 -16.11 -3.31
N ASP A 266 -14.83 -15.00 -2.72
CA ASP A 266 -16.22 -14.70 -2.44
C ASP A 266 -16.52 -13.31 -3.02
N ASP A 267 -17.21 -13.30 -4.16
CA ASP A 267 -17.59 -12.10 -4.88
C ASP A 267 -19.01 -11.64 -4.55
N THR A 268 -19.63 -12.21 -3.51
CA THR A 268 -20.98 -11.85 -3.10
C THR A 268 -21.03 -10.34 -2.82
N PHE A 269 -21.87 -9.64 -3.57
CA PHE A 269 -22.07 -8.17 -3.52
C PHE A 269 -20.88 -7.31 -4.00
N ALA A 270 -19.90 -7.87 -4.71
CA ALA A 270 -18.78 -7.07 -5.24
C ALA A 270 -19.26 -5.96 -6.19
N ASP A 271 -20.27 -6.25 -7.02
CA ASP A 271 -20.87 -5.30 -7.97
C ASP A 271 -21.73 -4.21 -7.33
N GLU A 272 -22.14 -4.39 -6.08
CA GLU A 272 -22.98 -3.42 -5.35
C GLU A 272 -22.14 -2.42 -4.54
N LYS A 273 -20.82 -2.58 -4.57
CA LYS A 273 -19.88 -1.77 -3.80
C LYS A 273 -19.10 -0.85 -4.70
N CYS A 274 -18.86 0.35 -4.20
CA CYS A 274 -17.97 1.30 -4.84
C CYS A 274 -16.56 0.68 -4.96
N THR A 275 -16.03 0.59 -6.18
CA THR A 275 -14.65 0.21 -6.51
C THR A 275 -13.65 1.04 -5.72
N PHE A 276 -13.92 2.34 -5.54
CA PHE A 276 -13.02 3.25 -4.87
C PHE A 276 -13.09 3.14 -3.34
N CYS A 277 -14.27 3.36 -2.75
CA CYS A 277 -14.43 3.49 -1.29
C CYS A 277 -15.01 2.25 -0.59
N GLY A 278 -15.47 1.25 -1.35
CA GLY A 278 -16.05 0.01 -0.82
C GLY A 278 -17.45 0.12 -0.21
N LYS A 279 -18.06 1.31 -0.16
CA LYS A 279 -19.44 1.50 0.35
C LYS A 279 -20.45 0.78 -0.53
N GLN A 280 -21.41 0.10 0.09
CA GLN A 280 -22.54 -0.57 -0.58
C GLN A 280 -23.67 0.44 -0.77
N THR A 281 -23.88 0.90 -2.00
CA THR A 281 -24.90 1.91 -2.36
C THR A 281 -25.39 1.66 -3.78
N LYS A 282 -26.33 2.48 -4.27
CA LYS A 282 -26.60 2.57 -5.72
C LYS A 282 -25.32 3.02 -6.42
N VAL A 283 -24.68 2.11 -7.15
CA VAL A 283 -23.41 2.39 -7.84
C VAL A 283 -23.63 2.79 -9.30
N LEU A 284 -22.83 3.75 -9.76
CA LEU A 284 -22.73 4.19 -11.14
C LEU A 284 -21.56 3.45 -11.80
N ALA A 285 -21.77 2.85 -12.96
CA ALA A 285 -20.67 2.31 -13.75
C ALA A 285 -19.84 3.45 -14.36
N CYS A 286 -18.52 3.24 -14.46
CA CYS A 286 -17.69 4.05 -15.35
C CYS A 286 -18.21 3.90 -16.78
N SER A 287 -18.68 4.97 -17.40
CA SER A 287 -19.23 4.94 -18.76
C SER A 287 -18.23 4.50 -19.84
N ALA A 288 -16.93 4.59 -19.56
CA ALA A 288 -15.88 4.20 -20.50
C ALA A 288 -15.54 2.71 -20.42
N CYS A 289 -15.23 2.18 -19.23
CA CYS A 289 -14.80 0.79 -19.08
C CYS A 289 -15.92 -0.18 -18.67
N ASN A 290 -17.00 0.32 -18.07
CA ASN A 290 -18.10 -0.44 -17.46
C ASN A 290 -17.69 -1.43 -16.35
N MET A 291 -16.40 -1.46 -15.95
CA MET A 291 -15.90 -2.35 -14.91
C MET A 291 -15.87 -1.70 -13.52
N ALA A 292 -15.40 -0.45 -13.44
CA ALA A 292 -15.38 0.27 -12.17
C ALA A 292 -16.78 0.81 -11.83
N ARG A 293 -17.14 0.71 -10.55
CA ARG A 293 -18.43 1.08 -9.97
C ARG A 293 -18.21 2.15 -8.90
N TYR A 294 -19.03 3.19 -8.85
CA TYR A 294 -18.83 4.30 -7.91
C TYR A 294 -20.12 4.67 -7.19
N CYS A 295 -20.06 4.91 -5.88
CA CYS A 295 -21.22 5.39 -5.12
C CYS A 295 -21.58 6.86 -5.43
N SER A 296 -20.67 7.62 -6.05
CA SER A 296 -20.87 9.03 -6.40
C SER A 296 -19.95 9.48 -7.54
N LYS A 297 -20.31 10.58 -8.21
CA LYS A 297 -19.44 11.26 -9.18
C LYS A 297 -18.12 11.73 -8.55
N GLU A 298 -18.15 12.06 -7.26
CA GLU A 298 -16.96 12.49 -6.52
C GLU A 298 -15.95 11.33 -6.39
N CYS A 299 -16.41 10.13 -5.97
CA CYS A 299 -15.55 8.94 -5.93
C CYS A 299 -14.97 8.61 -7.30
N GLN A 300 -15.76 8.75 -8.37
CA GLN A 300 -15.27 8.58 -9.74
C GLN A 300 -14.20 9.60 -10.10
N LYS A 301 -14.40 10.89 -9.79
CA LYS A 301 -13.46 11.98 -10.08
C LYS A 301 -12.13 11.78 -9.35
N ILE A 302 -12.18 11.43 -8.06
CA ILE A 302 -10.99 11.16 -7.25
C ILE A 302 -10.25 9.93 -7.81
N ASP A 303 -10.95 8.81 -8.05
CA ASP A 303 -10.31 7.61 -8.60
C ASP A 303 -9.69 7.88 -9.99
N TRP A 304 -10.36 8.70 -10.80
CA TRP A 304 -9.89 9.13 -12.12
C TRP A 304 -8.60 9.93 -12.10
N ILE A 305 -8.52 10.94 -11.24
CA ILE A 305 -7.41 11.91 -11.21
C ILE A 305 -6.32 11.44 -10.25
N GLU A 306 -6.68 11.16 -9.00
CA GLU A 306 -5.71 10.96 -7.92
C GLU A 306 -5.19 9.54 -7.82
N PHE A 307 -5.99 8.56 -8.20
CA PHE A 307 -5.60 7.14 -8.20
C PHE A 307 -5.34 6.65 -9.63
N ASN A 308 -5.34 7.55 -10.62
CA ASN A 308 -4.99 7.27 -12.01
C ASN A 308 -5.83 6.16 -12.67
N HIS A 309 -7.15 6.10 -12.40
CA HIS A 309 -8.04 5.21 -13.15
C HIS A 309 -8.01 5.54 -14.64
N LYS A 310 -7.80 6.81 -15.02
CA LYS A 310 -7.67 7.24 -16.43
C LYS A 310 -6.66 6.37 -17.19
N GLY A 311 -5.52 6.06 -16.59
CA GLY A 311 -4.46 5.26 -17.17
C GLY A 311 -4.86 3.81 -17.47
N ILE A 312 -5.64 3.18 -16.57
CA ILE A 312 -6.05 1.78 -16.73
C ILE A 312 -7.42 1.62 -17.41
N CYS A 313 -8.22 2.68 -17.52
CA CYS A 313 -9.60 2.65 -18.00
C CYS A 313 -9.72 2.05 -19.41
N LYS A 314 -8.82 2.45 -20.33
CA LYS A 314 -8.80 1.93 -21.70
C LYS A 314 -8.51 0.44 -21.74
N HIS A 315 -7.63 -0.04 -20.85
CA HIS A 315 -7.29 -1.46 -20.75
C HIS A 315 -8.48 -2.26 -20.23
N LEU A 316 -9.11 -1.83 -19.14
CA LEU A 316 -10.32 -2.44 -18.60
C LEU A 316 -11.44 -2.52 -19.67
N LYS A 317 -11.63 -1.43 -20.43
CA LYS A 317 -12.60 -1.41 -21.55
C LYS A 317 -12.35 -2.51 -22.58
N SER A 318 -11.09 -2.84 -22.88
CA SER A 318 -10.76 -3.85 -23.89
C SER A 318 -11.12 -5.28 -23.49
N TYR A 319 -11.40 -5.51 -22.20
CA TYR A 319 -11.75 -6.81 -21.63
C TYR A 319 -13.18 -6.89 -21.08
N SER A 320 -13.91 -5.77 -20.96
CA SER A 320 -15.26 -5.76 -20.38
C SER A 320 -16.34 -6.37 -21.28
N ALA A 321 -16.05 -6.56 -22.56
CA ALA A 321 -16.97 -7.17 -23.54
C ALA A 321 -16.71 -8.67 -23.77
N LEU A 322 -15.76 -9.27 -23.05
CA LEU A 322 -15.36 -10.69 -23.16
C LEU A 322 -15.87 -11.50 -21.98
#